data_AF-A0A6C0F4B5-F1
#
_entry.id   AF-A0A6C0F4B5-F1
#
_cell.length_a   1.000
_cell.length_b   1.000
_cell.length_c   1.000
_cell.angle_alpha   90.00
_cell.angle_beta   90.00
_cell.angle_gamma   90.00
#
_symmetry.space_group_name_H-M   'P 1'
#
loop_
_entity.id
_entity.type
_entity.pdbx_description
1 polymer ?
#
loop_
_entity_poly.entity_id
_entity_poly.type
_entity_poly.pdbx_seq_one_letter_code
_entity_poly.pdbx_strand_id
1 'polypeptide(L)'
;MLTEILVYLYLIYGLYMVYEKRLLNPLYLIVLLTGMLKMSFDYRVCTVAYVECKMRGVSRGYSIVNKILDPMIDLRYTDHTYPIYILGLVILYYNIYWYLKIFKA
;
A
#
# COMPACT_ATOMS: atom_id res chain seq x y z
N MET A 1 13.35 1.44 -7.56
CA MET A 1 13.57 0.55 -8.71
C MET A 1 13.05 -0.88 -8.49
N LEU A 2 13.65 -1.75 -7.65
CA LEU A 2 13.13 -3.13 -7.46
C LEU A 2 11.73 -3.16 -6.82
N THR A 3 11.49 -2.28 -5.84
CA THR A 3 10.21 -2.15 -5.13
C THR A 3 9.07 -1.73 -6.05
N GLU A 4 9.32 -0.80 -6.98
CA GLU A 4 8.33 -0.31 -7.94
C GLU A 4 7.93 -1.41 -8.93
N ILE A 5 8.89 -2.18 -9.43
CA ILE A 5 8.65 -3.32 -10.33
C ILE A 5 7.75 -4.35 -9.65
N LEU A 6 8.01 -4.66 -8.37
CA LEU A 6 7.17 -5.58 -7.60
C LEU A 6 5.74 -5.05 -7.42
N VAL A 7 5.58 -3.76 -7.16
CA VAL A 7 4.25 -3.12 -7.06
C VAL A 7 3.50 -3.15 -8.40
N TYR A 8 4.18 -2.92 -9.51
CA TYR A 8 3.57 -3.03 -10.83
C TYR A 8 3.15 -4.46 -11.17
N LEU A 9 4.00 -5.45 -10.92
CA LEU A 9 3.65 -6.87 -11.11
C LEU A 9 2.46 -7.26 -10.24
N TYR A 10 2.42 -6.77 -9.00
CA TYR A 10 1.29 -6.96 -8.09
C TYR A 10 -0.02 -6.39 -8.66
N LEU A 11 -0.01 -5.14 -9.15
CA LEU A 11 -1.18 -4.51 -9.75
C LEU A 11 -1.64 -5.19 -11.05
N ILE A 12 -0.69 -5.64 -11.89
CA ILE A 12 -0.99 -6.38 -13.12
C ILE A 12 -1.69 -7.70 -12.81
N TYR A 13 -1.22 -8.43 -11.79
CA TYR A 13 -1.90 -9.63 -11.31
C TYR A 13 -3.33 -9.31 -10.83
N GLY A 14 -3.50 -8.19 -10.12
CA GLY A 14 -4.81 -7.68 -9.73
C GLY A 14 -5.76 -7.46 -10.90
N LEU A 15 -5.28 -6.76 -11.93
CA LEU A 15 -6.04 -6.49 -13.15
C LEU A 15 -6.38 -7.76 -13.93
N TYR A 16 -5.45 -8.71 -14.01
CA TYR A 16 -5.68 -10.00 -14.65
C TYR A 16 -6.84 -10.77 -14.01
N MET A 17 -6.86 -10.82 -12.67
CA MET A 17 -7.94 -11.48 -11.92
C MET A 17 -9.29 -10.77 -12.10
N VAL A 18 -9.30 -9.43 -12.17
CA VAL A 18 -10.50 -8.64 -12.49
C VAL A 18 -10.99 -8.95 -13.92
N TYR A 19 -10.07 -9.07 -14.89
CA TYR A 19 -10.41 -9.43 -16.27
C TYR A 19 -11.04 -10.83 -16.38
N GLU A 20 -10.52 -11.80 -15.63
CA GLU A 20 -11.13 -13.14 -15.51
C GLU A 20 -12.44 -13.17 -14.70
N LYS A 21 -12.90 -12.01 -14.20
CA LYS A 21 -14.07 -11.85 -13.31
C LYS A 21 -13.98 -12.69 -12.03
N ARG A 22 -12.76 -12.99 -11.57
CA ARG A 22 -12.52 -13.72 -10.34
C ARG A 22 -12.42 -12.76 -9.17
N LEU A 23 -12.89 -13.22 -8.01
CA LEU A 23 -12.67 -12.52 -6.75
C LEU A 23 -11.22 -12.72 -6.32
N LEU A 24 -10.58 -11.64 -5.87
CA LEU A 24 -9.25 -11.73 -5.31
C LEU A 24 -9.32 -12.18 -3.85
N ASN A 25 -8.29 -12.90 -3.42
CA ASN A 25 -8.14 -13.34 -2.04
C ASN A 25 -8.20 -12.11 -1.09
N PRO A 26 -8.94 -12.15 0.03
CA PRO A 26 -8.98 -11.06 1.01
C PRO A 26 -7.60 -10.55 1.45
N LEU A 27 -6.59 -11.43 1.53
CA LEU A 27 -5.21 -11.03 1.87
C LEU A 27 -4.62 -10.04 0.85
N TYR A 28 -4.91 -10.24 -0.44
CA TYR A 28 -4.51 -9.30 -1.49
C TYR A 28 -5.20 -7.94 -1.28
N LEU A 29 -6.48 -7.93 -0.96
CA LEU A 29 -7.21 -6.67 -0.73
C LEU A 29 -6.70 -5.92 0.51
N ILE A 30 -6.32 -6.64 1.57
CA ILE A 30 -5.73 -6.04 2.78
C ILE A 30 -4.38 -5.38 2.47
N VAL A 31 -3.52 -6.06 1.70
CA VAL A 31 -2.21 -5.52 1.30
C VAL A 31 -2.38 -4.29 0.41
N LEU A 32 -3.30 -4.36 -0.57
CA LEU A 32 -3.62 -3.23 -1.45
C LEU A 32 -4.17 -2.03 -0.66
N LEU A 33 -5.12 -2.27 0.25
CA LEU A 33 -5.71 -1.24 1.10
C LEU A 33 -4.67 -0.62 2.03
N THR A 34 -3.80 -1.42 2.64
CA THR A 34 -2.73 -0.93 3.53
C THR A 34 -1.72 -0.07 2.75
N GLY A 35 -1.36 -0.49 1.52
CA GLY A 35 -0.53 0.29 0.61
C GLY A 35 -1.17 1.63 0.24
N MET A 36 -2.45 1.63 -0.11
CA MET A 36 -3.18 2.83 -0.47
C MET A 36 -3.40 3.78 0.71
N LEU A 37 -3.75 3.26 1.89
CA LEU A 37 -3.85 4.07 3.11
C LEU A 37 -2.51 4.71 3.45
N LYS A 38 -1.40 4.00 3.28
CA LYS A 38 -0.05 4.54 3.50
C LYS A 38 0.34 5.62 2.47
N MET A 39 -0.25 5.60 1.27
CA MET A 39 -0.10 6.67 0.27
C MET A 39 -1.01 7.87 0.56
N SER A 40 -2.26 7.64 0.98
CA SER A 40 -3.26 8.68 1.23
C SER A 40 -3.03 9.42 2.53
N PHE A 41 -2.76 8.68 3.60
CA PHE A 41 -2.35 9.28 4.85
C PHE A 41 -0.85 9.54 4.72
N ASP A 42 -0.45 10.80 4.88
CA ASP A 42 0.92 11.16 5.25
C ASP A 42 1.17 10.58 6.65
N TYR A 43 1.16 9.24 6.77
CA TYR A 43 1.48 8.51 7.98
C TYR A 43 2.96 8.74 8.17
N ARG A 44 3.24 9.91 8.71
CA ARG A 44 4.51 10.34 9.21
C ARG A 44 4.82 9.34 10.31
N VAL A 45 5.51 8.29 9.91
CA VAL A 45 6.19 7.34 10.77
C VAL A 45 7.01 8.09 11.81
N CYS A 46 7.34 9.37 11.56
CA CYS A 46 7.69 10.37 12.56
C CYS A 46 7.05 10.18 13.94
N THR A 47 5.78 9.81 14.11
CA THR A 47 5.21 9.59 15.46
C THR A 47 5.76 8.30 16.10
N VAL A 48 5.81 7.20 15.36
CA VAL A 48 6.34 5.90 15.83
C VAL A 48 7.86 5.96 15.98
N ALA A 49 8.56 6.54 15.01
CA ALA A 49 9.99 6.81 15.02
C ALA A 49 10.35 7.83 16.11
N TYR A 50 9.52 8.83 16.41
CA TYR A 50 9.72 9.75 17.54
C TYR A 50 9.57 9.02 18.87
N VAL A 51 8.57 8.15 19.01
CA VAL A 51 8.42 7.29 20.19
C VAL A 51 9.61 6.34 20.33
N GLU A 52 10.05 5.70 19.23
CA GLU A 52 11.26 4.86 19.22
C GLU A 52 12.51 5.65 19.63
N CYS A 53 12.74 6.81 19.02
CA CYS A 53 13.87 7.69 19.32
C CYS A 53 13.84 8.16 20.77
N LYS A 54 12.66 8.50 21.30
CA LYS A 54 12.48 8.96 22.68
C LYS A 54 12.66 7.85 23.70
N MET A 55 12.25 6.62 23.39
CA MET A 55 12.49 5.45 24.26
C MET A 55 13.96 5.01 24.27
N ARG A 56 14.67 5.19 23.16
CA ARG A 56 16.07 4.74 23.01
C ARG A 56 17.11 5.85 23.19
N GLY A 57 16.68 7.10 23.32
CA GLY A 57 17.58 8.26 23.42
C GLY A 57 18.45 8.49 22.19
N VAL A 58 18.07 7.93 21.02
CA VAL A 58 18.87 8.03 19.78
C VAL A 58 18.36 9.17 18.90
N SER A 59 19.28 9.80 18.17
CA SER A 59 18.91 10.84 17.21
C SER A 59 18.16 10.23 16.02
N ARG A 60 17.31 11.05 15.39
CA ARG A 60 16.34 10.62 14.35
C ARG A 60 16.97 9.84 13.18
N GLY A 61 18.24 10.13 12.86
CA GLY A 61 19.00 9.44 11.81
C GLY A 61 19.40 7.99 12.13
N TYR A 62 19.26 7.56 13.39
CA TYR A 62 19.56 6.18 13.84
C TYR A 62 18.31 5.36 14.16
N SER A 63 17.11 5.91 13.97
CA SER A 63 15.87 5.16 14.14
C SER A 63 15.84 3.96 13.20
N ILE A 64 15.63 2.77 13.77
CA ILE A 64 15.49 1.54 12.99
C ILE A 64 14.22 1.62 12.16
N VAL A 65 13.15 2.17 12.74
CA VAL A 65 11.89 2.38 12.06
C VAL A 65 12.08 3.29 10.85
N ASN A 66 12.86 4.38 10.97
CA ASN A 66 13.14 5.28 9.85
C ASN A 66 13.96 4.58 8.75
N LYS A 67 15.01 3.83 9.11
CA LYS A 67 15.84 3.10 8.13
C LYS A 67 15.09 2.01 7.36
N ILE A 68 14.15 1.33 7.99
CA ILE A 68 13.34 0.30 7.32
C ILE A 68 12.26 0.94 6.45
N LEU A 69 11.67 2.05 6.88
CA LEU A 69 10.53 2.65 6.19
C LEU A 69 10.90 3.74 5.17
N ASP A 70 12.06 4.39 5.26
CA ASP A 70 12.56 5.34 4.25
C ASP A 70 12.50 4.78 2.81
N PRO A 71 13.00 3.56 2.50
CA PRO A 71 12.90 3.00 1.16
C PRO A 71 11.46 2.60 0.74
N MET A 72 10.53 2.46 1.70
CA MET A 72 9.10 2.30 1.39
C MET A 72 8.38 3.64 1.19
N ILE A 73 8.94 4.75 1.67
CA ILE A 73 8.36 6.10 1.63
C ILE A 73 8.64 6.80 0.27
N ASP A 74 9.69 6.38 -0.45
CA ASP A 74 10.02 6.97 -1.77
C ASP A 74 8.99 6.68 -2.88
N LEU A 75 8.07 5.74 -2.71
CA LEU A 75 6.98 5.49 -3.67
C LEU A 75 5.96 6.65 -3.78
N ARG A 76 6.00 7.63 -2.85
CA ARG A 76 5.14 8.82 -2.87
C ARG A 76 5.74 10.00 -3.64
N TYR A 77 7.07 10.09 -3.67
CA TYR A 77 7.77 11.22 -4.29
C TYR A 77 8.16 10.94 -5.75
N THR A 78 7.62 9.86 -6.31
CA THR A 78 7.81 9.47 -7.71
C THR A 78 6.53 9.78 -8.50
N ASP A 79 6.67 10.22 -9.76
CA ASP A 79 5.53 10.52 -10.65
C ASP A 79 4.57 9.32 -10.88
N HIS A 80 5.00 8.13 -10.46
CA HIS A 80 4.27 6.87 -10.54
C HIS A 80 3.20 6.67 -9.45
N THR A 81 3.09 7.56 -8.45
CA THR A 81 2.08 7.42 -7.38
C THR A 81 0.64 7.48 -7.92
N TYR A 82 0.34 8.41 -8.82
CA TYR A 82 -1.00 8.59 -9.39
C TYR A 82 -1.51 7.34 -10.16
N PRO A 83 -0.75 6.74 -11.10
CA PRO A 83 -1.21 5.55 -11.80
C PRO A 83 -1.39 4.35 -10.86
N ILE A 84 -0.51 4.16 -9.87
CA ILE A 84 -0.65 3.09 -8.87
C ILE A 84 -1.94 3.25 -8.07
N TYR A 85 -2.24 4.49 -7.65
CA TYR A 85 -3.43 4.80 -6.87
C TYR A 85 -4.73 4.59 -7.66
N ILE A 86 -4.77 5.03 -8.92
CA ILE A 86 -5.93 4.84 -9.81
C ILE A 86 -6.19 3.35 -10.05
N LEU A 87 -5.14 2.58 -10.38
CA LEU A 87 -5.27 1.14 -10.60
C LEU A 87 -5.72 0.40 -9.34
N GLY A 88 -5.17 0.77 -8.18
CA GLY A 88 -5.58 0.22 -6.89
C GLY A 88 -7.05 0.48 -6.57
N LEU A 89 -7.54 1.70 -6.83
CA LEU A 89 -8.95 2.06 -6.64
C LEU A 89 -9.88 1.22 -7.52
N VAL A 90 -9.52 1.01 -8.79
CA VAL A 90 -10.34 0.20 -9.72
C VAL A 90 -10.45 -1.24 -9.22
N ILE A 91 -9.34 -1.85 -8.80
CA ILE A 91 -9.31 -3.23 -8.30
C ILE A 91 -10.13 -3.35 -7.00
N LEU A 92 -9.97 -2.41 -6.07
CA LEU A 92 -10.73 -2.39 -4.81
C LEU A 92 -12.23 -2.21 -5.06
N TYR A 93 -12.61 -1.24 -5.89
CA TYR A 93 -14.02 -0.96 -6.19
C TYR A 93 -14.72 -2.19 -6.78
N TYR A 94 -14.09 -2.84 -7.76
CA TYR A 94 -14.61 -4.05 -8.38
C TYR A 94 -14.83 -5.17 -7.34
N ASN A 95 -13.83 -5.44 -6.50
CA ASN A 95 -13.92 -6.52 -5.51
C ASN A 95 -14.98 -6.22 -4.44
N ILE A 96 -15.00 -5.00 -3.88
CA ILE A 96 -15.98 -4.61 -2.86
C ILE A 96 -17.41 -4.71 -3.43
N TYR A 97 -17.64 -4.23 -4.65
CA TYR A 97 -18.94 -4.32 -5.30
C TYR A 97 -19.43 -5.77 -5.41
N TRP A 98 -18.57 -6.68 -5.89
CA TRP A 98 -18.93 -8.09 -6.02
C TRP A 98 -19.09 -8.81 -4.67
N TYR A 99 -18.25 -8.51 -3.69
CA TYR A 99 -18.41 -9.05 -2.34
C TYR A 99 -19.74 -8.61 -1.72
N LEU A 100 -20.10 -7.33 -1.82
CA LEU A 100 -21.39 -6.82 -1.34
C LEU A 100 -22.58 -7.47 -2.05
N LYS A 101 -22.46 -7.72 -3.35
CA LYS A 101 -23.49 -8.41 -4.13
C LYS A 101 -23.69 -9.85 -3.66
N ILE A 102 -22.61 -10.58 -3.35
CA ILE A 102 -22.68 -11.95 -2.84
C ILE A 102 -23.25 -11.99 -1.42
N PHE A 103 -22.86 -11.06 -0.54
CA PHE A 103 -23.38 -11.01 0.83
C PHE A 103 -24.85 -10.57 0.94
N LYS A 104 -25.36 -9.84 -0.06
CA LYS A 104 -26.79 -9.43 -0.12
C LYS A 104 -27.70 -10.45 -0.83
N ALA A 105 -27.14 -11.47 -1.47
CA ALA A 105 -27.88 -12.53 -2.15
C ALA A 105 -28.09 -13.73 -1.21
#